data_AF-A0A7C8ZSJ3-F1
#
_entry.id   AF-A0A7C8ZSJ3-F1
#
_cell.length_a   1.000
_cell.length_b   1.000
_cell.length_c   1.000
_cell.angle_alpha   90.00
_cell.angle_beta   90.00
_cell.angle_gamma   90.00
#
_symmetry.space_group_name_H-M   'P 1'
#
loop_
_entity.id
_entity.type
_entity.pdbx_description
1 polymer ?
#
loop_
_entity_poly.entity_id
_entity_poly.type
_entity_poly.pdbx_seq_one_letter_code
_entity_poly.pdbx_strand_id
1 'polypeptide(L)'
;MGYKTISKYYQELLPDCPSSPVASNSGWKANKTSAISPEMDTAGTVIVKDFVSRAVVAHFRAHTSPISALCFDPSGTLLVTASINGNNVNIFRIMPSCSHTGSGSQSCNWTSSHVHLYKL
;
A
#
# COMPACT_ATOMS: atom_id res chain seq x y z
N MET A 1 6.24 -10.54 27.07
CA MET A 1 6.89 -9.79 25.97
C MET A 1 5.92 -9.78 24.78
N GLY A 2 5.08 -8.75 24.67
CA GLY A 2 3.98 -8.71 23.69
C GLY A 2 4.38 -7.96 22.42
N TYR A 3 4.18 -8.58 21.25
CA TYR A 3 4.40 -7.92 19.97
C TYR A 3 3.27 -6.92 19.70
N LYS A 4 3.63 -5.70 19.28
CA LYS A 4 2.66 -4.67 18.87
C LYS A 4 2.42 -4.77 17.36
N THR A 5 1.16 -4.70 16.95
CA THR A 5 0.78 -4.67 15.54
C THR A 5 1.15 -3.34 14.89
N ILE A 6 1.51 -3.38 13.60
CA ILE A 6 1.94 -2.23 12.79
C ILE A 6 0.94 -1.05 12.85
N SER A 7 -0.35 -1.31 13.07
CA SER A 7 -1.38 -0.28 13.22
C SER A 7 -1.10 0.74 14.34
N LYS A 8 -0.41 0.36 15.43
CA LYS A 8 -0.09 1.29 16.53
C LYS A 8 0.96 2.32 16.15
N TYR A 9 1.92 1.94 15.31
CA TYR A 9 3.00 2.83 14.89
C TYR A 9 2.52 3.94 13.95
N TYR A 10 1.42 3.70 13.22
CA TYR A 10 0.83 4.70 12.31
C TYR A 10 0.23 5.89 13.08
N GLN A 11 -0.25 5.64 14.30
CA GLN A 11 -0.86 6.66 15.15
C GLN A 11 0.19 7.55 15.85
N GLU A 12 1.43 7.06 15.99
CA GLU A 12 2.55 7.77 16.61
C GLU A 12 3.33 8.68 15.63
N LEU A 13 3.02 8.63 14.33
CA LEU A 13 3.71 9.41 13.29
C LEU A 13 2.98 10.70 12.87
N LEU A 14 1.88 11.06 13.56
CA LEU A 14 1.18 12.32 13.31
C LEU A 14 1.86 13.45 14.11
N PRO A 15 2.28 14.56 13.48
CA PRO A 15 2.97 15.64 14.17
C PRO A 15 2.03 16.39 15.13
N ASP A 16 2.45 16.44 16.39
CA ASP A 16 1.77 17.13 17.49
C ASP A 16 1.72 18.65 17.29
N CYS A 17 0.54 19.25 17.44
CA CYS A 17 0.42 20.65 17.88
C CYS A 17 -0.79 20.82 18.82
N PRO A 18 -0.73 21.79 19.76
CA PRO A 18 -1.05 21.52 21.16
C PRO A 18 -2.41 22.05 21.61
N SER A 19 -3.09 21.30 22.48
CA SER A 19 -3.57 21.74 23.81
C SER A 19 -4.64 20.78 24.35
N SER A 20 -4.32 20.17 25.50
CA SER A 20 -5.16 19.36 26.41
C SER A 20 -6.43 20.12 26.89
N PRO A 21 -7.43 19.51 27.60
CA PRO A 21 -7.40 18.19 28.23
C PRO A 21 -8.68 17.31 28.17
N VAL A 22 -8.48 16.04 28.55
CA VAL A 22 -9.44 15.10 29.16
C VAL A 22 -10.60 14.60 28.28
N ALA A 23 -10.55 13.31 27.94
CA ALA A 23 -11.40 12.31 28.57
C ALA A 23 -11.00 10.92 28.09
N SER A 24 -10.44 10.13 28.99
CA SER A 24 -10.63 8.68 28.98
C SER A 24 -12.12 8.40 28.90
N ASN A 25 -12.57 7.58 27.95
CA ASN A 25 -13.48 6.48 28.25
C ASN A 25 -13.71 5.57 27.05
N SER A 26 -13.55 4.29 27.35
CA SER A 26 -14.17 3.13 26.70
C SER A 26 -15.56 3.43 26.14
N GLY A 27 -15.80 3.05 24.89
CA GLY A 27 -17.15 3.13 24.33
C GLY A 27 -17.22 2.88 22.84
N TRP A 28 -17.08 1.61 22.43
CA TRP A 28 -17.73 1.11 21.23
C TRP A 28 -19.25 1.39 21.31
N LYS A 29 -19.67 2.58 20.91
CA LYS A 29 -21.08 2.92 20.79
C LYS A 29 -21.34 3.39 19.37
N ALA A 30 -22.00 2.50 18.65
CA ALA A 30 -22.47 2.68 17.30
C ALA A 30 -23.19 4.02 17.13
N ASN A 31 -22.70 4.86 16.23
CA ASN A 31 -23.53 5.80 15.52
C ASN A 31 -23.34 5.60 14.02
N LYS A 32 -24.45 5.24 13.40
CA LYS A 32 -24.66 4.84 12.02
C LYS A 32 -24.49 6.06 11.11
N THR A 33 -23.25 6.48 10.89
CA THR A 33 -22.84 7.16 9.66
C THR A 33 -22.18 6.09 8.83
N SER A 34 -22.62 5.93 7.58
CA SER A 34 -22.12 4.95 6.63
C SER A 34 -20.59 5.00 6.58
N ALA A 35 -19.97 4.10 7.33
CA ALA A 35 -18.56 3.81 7.23
C ALA A 35 -18.33 3.30 5.81
N ILE A 36 -17.81 4.16 4.95
CA ILE A 36 -16.95 3.69 3.87
C ILE A 36 -15.76 3.10 4.62
N SER A 37 -15.82 1.81 4.88
CA SER A 37 -14.72 1.09 5.49
C SER A 37 -13.54 1.17 4.51
N PRO A 38 -12.38 1.78 4.86
CA PRO A 38 -11.25 1.94 3.94
C PRO A 38 -10.63 0.60 3.51
N GLU A 39 -11.06 -0.49 4.15
CA GLU A 39 -10.69 -1.87 3.85
C GLU A 39 -11.22 -2.39 2.51
N MET A 40 -12.26 -1.77 1.92
CA MET A 40 -12.68 -2.11 0.55
C MET A 40 -11.93 -1.30 -0.53
N ASP A 41 -11.45 -0.11 -0.20
CA ASP A 41 -10.84 0.81 -1.19
C ASP A 41 -9.43 0.37 -1.62
N THR A 42 -8.75 -0.38 -0.76
CA THR A 42 -7.40 -0.91 -1.02
C THR A 42 -7.41 -2.32 -1.63
N ALA A 43 -8.58 -2.93 -1.80
CA ALA A 43 -8.70 -4.28 -2.35
C ALA A 43 -8.10 -4.38 -3.77
N GLY A 44 -7.20 -5.34 -3.95
CA GLY A 44 -6.54 -5.58 -5.24
C GLY A 44 -5.40 -4.60 -5.57
N THR A 45 -4.96 -3.80 -4.60
CA THR A 45 -3.83 -2.87 -4.76
C THR A 45 -2.49 -3.55 -4.47
N VAL A 46 -1.48 -3.21 -5.27
CA VAL A 46 -0.10 -3.65 -5.15
C VAL A 46 0.80 -2.45 -4.85
N ILE A 47 1.70 -2.60 -3.87
CA ILE A 47 2.74 -1.62 -3.56
C ILE A 47 4.09 -2.33 -3.56
N VAL A 48 5.01 -1.86 -4.39
CA VAL A 48 6.40 -2.32 -4.42
C VAL A 48 7.25 -1.26 -3.73
N LYS A 49 8.05 -1.67 -2.75
CA LYS A 49 8.96 -0.79 -2.00
C LYS A 49 10.38 -1.31 -2.06
N ASP A 50 11.32 -0.39 -2.18
CA ASP A 50 12.72 -0.70 -1.99
C ASP A 50 12.99 -0.90 -0.48
N PHE A 51 13.68 -1.98 -0.13
CA PHE A 51 13.87 -2.38 1.27
C PHE A 51 14.84 -1.43 2.01
N VAL A 52 15.87 -0.95 1.32
CA VAL A 52 16.95 -0.15 1.93
C VAL A 52 16.50 1.30 2.11
N SER A 53 16.04 1.94 1.03
CA SER A 53 15.59 3.34 1.02
C SER A 53 14.19 3.52 1.57
N ARG A 54 13.40 2.44 1.70
CA ARG A 54 11.97 2.46 2.05
C ARG A 54 11.10 3.23 1.05
N ALA A 55 11.65 3.63 -0.10
CA ALA A 55 10.94 4.36 -1.13
C ALA A 55 9.88 3.48 -1.81
N VAL A 56 8.76 4.08 -2.18
CA VAL A 56 7.74 3.41 -3.00
C VAL A 56 8.24 3.40 -4.44
N VAL A 57 8.51 2.20 -4.94
CA VAL A 57 8.92 1.95 -6.33
C VAL A 57 7.71 1.94 -7.22
N ALA A 58 6.63 1.27 -6.82
CA ALA A 58 5.39 1.24 -7.59
C ALA A 58 4.16 1.16 -6.69
N HIS A 59 3.05 1.74 -7.15
CA HIS A 59 1.76 1.67 -6.49
C HIS A 59 0.67 1.63 -7.56
N PHE A 60 -0.12 0.56 -7.61
CA PHE A 60 -1.15 0.42 -8.63
C PHE A 60 -2.22 -0.59 -8.23
N ARG A 61 -3.39 -0.48 -8.86
CA ARG A 61 -4.48 -1.44 -8.68
C ARG A 61 -4.39 -2.55 -9.72
N ALA A 62 -4.07 -3.75 -9.28
CA ALA A 62 -4.00 -4.94 -10.13
C ALA A 62 -5.38 -5.62 -10.30
N HIS A 63 -6.19 -5.63 -9.24
CA HIS A 63 -7.48 -6.33 -9.22
C HIS A 63 -8.57 -5.48 -8.57
N THR A 64 -9.84 -5.82 -8.81
CA THR A 64 -10.99 -5.23 -8.09
C THR A 64 -11.31 -5.96 -6.79
N SER A 65 -10.80 -7.18 -6.65
CA SER A 65 -10.96 -8.07 -5.49
C SER A 65 -9.60 -8.33 -4.81
N PRO A 66 -9.58 -8.82 -3.56
CA PRO A 66 -8.35 -9.13 -2.84
C PRO A 66 -7.38 -10.01 -3.65
N ILE A 67 -6.09 -9.73 -3.52
CA ILE A 67 -5.02 -10.51 -4.13
C ILE A 67 -4.82 -11.78 -3.29
N SER A 68 -4.85 -12.93 -3.93
CA SER A 68 -4.62 -14.24 -3.28
C SER A 68 -3.19 -14.71 -3.45
N ALA A 69 -2.53 -14.36 -4.56
CA ALA A 69 -1.16 -14.75 -4.85
C ALA A 69 -0.42 -13.67 -5.65
N LEU A 70 0.88 -13.59 -5.42
CA LEU A 70 1.81 -12.68 -6.09
C LEU A 70 3.18 -13.34 -6.20
N CYS A 71 3.84 -13.18 -7.35
CA CYS A 71 5.15 -13.77 -7.61
C CYS A 71 5.95 -12.88 -8.55
N PHE A 72 7.19 -12.57 -8.15
CA PHE A 72 8.15 -11.94 -9.06
C PHE A 72 8.83 -13.01 -9.92
N ASP A 73 9.15 -12.64 -11.15
CA ASP A 73 10.09 -13.44 -11.93
C ASP A 73 11.52 -13.35 -11.32
N PRO A 74 12.43 -14.28 -11.63
CA PRO A 74 13.77 -14.27 -11.08
C PRO A 74 14.59 -13.01 -11.39
N SER A 75 14.26 -12.25 -12.46
CA SER A 75 14.91 -10.97 -12.74
C SER A 75 14.46 -9.84 -11.81
N GLY A 76 13.34 -10.00 -11.11
CA GLY A 76 12.73 -8.99 -10.25
C GLY A 76 12.06 -7.84 -11.00
N THR A 77 11.84 -7.99 -12.31
CA THR A 77 11.28 -6.92 -13.16
C THR A 77 9.84 -7.19 -13.61
N LEU A 78 9.37 -8.43 -13.51
CA LEU A 78 8.01 -8.85 -13.82
C LEU A 78 7.32 -9.33 -12.55
N LEU A 79 6.07 -8.90 -12.37
CA LEU A 79 5.22 -9.27 -11.25
C LEU A 79 3.94 -9.90 -11.78
N VAL A 80 3.70 -11.16 -11.40
CA VAL A 80 2.44 -11.87 -11.65
C VAL A 80 1.54 -11.72 -10.43
N THR A 81 0.26 -11.41 -10.66
CA THR A 81 -0.74 -11.28 -9.59
C THR A 81 -2.00 -12.07 -9.93
N ALA A 82 -2.59 -12.71 -8.92
CA ALA A 82 -3.87 -13.39 -9.02
C ALA A 82 -4.80 -12.97 -7.89
N SER A 83 -6.10 -12.97 -8.16
CA SER A 83 -7.12 -12.61 -7.18
C SER A 83 -7.86 -13.82 -6.62
N ILE A 84 -8.49 -13.66 -5.45
CA ILE A 84 -9.37 -14.66 -4.83
C ILE A 84 -10.49 -15.16 -5.75
N ASN A 85 -10.89 -14.36 -6.74
CA ASN A 85 -11.94 -14.72 -7.70
C ASN A 85 -11.43 -15.59 -8.85
N GLY A 86 -10.15 -16.01 -8.83
CA GLY A 86 -9.58 -17.10 -9.62
C GLY A 86 -9.46 -16.90 -11.13
N ASN A 87 -10.21 -15.97 -11.72
CA ASN A 87 -10.36 -15.91 -13.18
C ASN A 87 -9.33 -15.03 -13.88
N ASN A 88 -8.75 -14.05 -13.18
CA ASN A 88 -7.85 -13.08 -13.80
C ASN A 88 -6.43 -13.23 -13.28
N VAL A 89 -5.47 -13.38 -14.19
CA VAL A 89 -4.04 -13.31 -13.88
C VAL A 89 -3.45 -12.13 -14.64
N ASN A 90 -2.83 -11.20 -13.91
CA ASN A 90 -2.22 -10.01 -14.50
C ASN A 90 -0.70 -10.07 -14.38
N ILE A 91 0.00 -9.67 -15.45
CA ILE A 91 1.46 -9.58 -15.51
C ILE A 91 1.85 -8.11 -15.66
N PHE A 92 2.66 -7.62 -14.74
CA PHE A 92 3.15 -6.24 -14.73
C PHE A 92 4.66 -6.20 -14.88
N ARG A 93 5.18 -5.29 -15.68
CA ARG A 93 6.60 -4.92 -15.63
C ARG A 93 6.78 -3.78 -14.63
N ILE A 94 7.63 -3.98 -13.64
CA ILE A 94 8.01 -2.95 -12.67
C ILE A 94 9.22 -2.19 -13.22
N MET A 95 9.09 -0.87 -13.29
CA MET A 95 10.11 0.04 -13.79
C MET A 95 10.57 0.92 -12.62
N PRO A 96 11.71 0.61 -11.98
CA PRO A 96 12.27 1.46 -10.95
C PRO A 96 12.80 2.74 -11.59
N SER A 97 11.95 3.77 -11.68
CA SER A 97 12.35 5.11 -12.07
C SER A 97 12.63 5.92 -10.81
N CYS A 98 13.86 5.82 -10.28
CA CYS A 98 14.35 6.78 -9.31
C CYS A 98 14.97 7.95 -10.07
N SER A 99 14.25 9.07 -10.20
CA SER A 99 14.91 10.34 -10.51
C SER A 99 15.65 10.77 -9.25
N HIS A 100 16.95 10.50 -9.18
CA HIS A 100 17.84 11.15 -8.22
C HIS A 100 17.90 12.65 -8.57
N THR A 101 16.90 13.43 -8.13
CA THR A 101 17.06 14.88 -8.05
C THR A 101 17.92 15.16 -6.83
N GLY A 102 19.18 15.54 -7.05
CA GLY A 102 20.11 15.94 -6.00
C GLY A 102 19.58 17.14 -5.23
N SER A 103 18.84 16.88 -4.16
CA SER A 103 18.33 17.81 -3.15
C SER A 103 17.44 16.97 -2.22
N GLY A 104 17.52 17.16 -0.91
CA GLY A 104 17.06 16.23 0.14
C GLY A 104 15.56 15.92 0.25
N SER A 105 14.80 15.92 -0.84
CA SER A 105 13.40 15.47 -0.90
C SER A 105 13.21 14.57 -2.12
N GLN A 106 13.18 13.26 -1.91
CA GLN A 106 12.93 12.27 -2.96
C GLN A 106 11.45 12.27 -3.33
N SER A 107 11.08 13.06 -4.33
CA SER A 107 9.75 13.01 -4.94
C SER A 107 9.67 11.82 -5.90
N CYS A 108 9.02 10.75 -5.47
CA CYS A 108 8.86 9.52 -6.26
C CYS A 108 7.55 9.61 -7.06
N ASN A 109 7.63 9.90 -8.36
CA ASN A 109 6.45 9.84 -9.23
C ASN A 109 6.14 8.38 -9.59
N TRP A 110 5.40 7.69 -8.71
CA TRP A 110 5.00 6.28 -8.88
C TRP A 110 3.99 6.04 -10.01
N THR A 111 3.48 7.09 -10.65
CA THR A 111 2.44 7.01 -11.70
C THR A 111 2.93 6.37 -13.00
N SER A 112 4.24 6.33 -13.25
CA SER A 112 4.85 5.72 -14.45
C SER A 112 5.78 4.53 -14.13
N SER A 113 5.66 3.96 -12.94
CA SER A 113 6.60 2.95 -12.43
C SER A 113 6.26 1.51 -12.78
N HIS A 114 5.19 1.28 -13.54
CA HIS A 114 4.78 -0.05 -13.96
C HIS A 114 4.07 -0.01 -15.31
N VAL A 115 4.12 -1.14 -16.03
CA VAL A 115 3.39 -1.36 -17.27
C VAL A 115 2.60 -2.65 -17.15
N HIS A 116 1.30 -2.60 -17.42
CA HIS A 116 0.45 -3.79 -17.48
C HIS A 116 0.66 -4.49 -18.82
N LEU A 117 1.30 -5.66 -18.81
CA LEU A 117 1.68 -6.39 -20.03
C LEU A 117 0.59 -7.34 -20.51
N TYR A 118 -0.05 -8.05 -19.58
CA TYR A 118 -0.94 -9.13 -19.94
C TYR A 118 -2.03 -9.34 -18.89
N LYS A 119 -3.23 -9.70 -19.34
CA LYS A 119 -4.35 -10.15 -18.53
C LYS A 119 -4.94 -11.42 -19.15
N LEU A 120 -4.89 -12.54 -18.44
CA LEU A 120 -5.71 -13.73 -18.73
C LEU A 120 -7.11 -13.53 -18.16
#